data_AF-A0A9W9IFH2-F1
#
_entry.id   AF-A0A9W9IFH2-F1
#
_cell.length_a   1.000
_cell.length_b   1.000
_cell.length_c   1.000
_cell.angle_alpha   90.00
_cell.angle_beta   90.00
_cell.angle_gamma   90.00
#
_symmetry.space_group_name_H-M   'P 1'
#
loop_
_entity.id
_entity.type
_entity.pdbx_description
1 polymer ?
#
loop_
_entity_poly.entity_id
_entity_poly.type
_entity_poly.pdbx_seq_one_letter_code
_entity_poly.pdbx_strand_id
1 'polypeptide(L)'
;MNELATVAGYPDDQFPSASFDRASDYLKSLANEHLIHFQTQRNLADDAEIARERFVARHRFAQLVSKYYPDSKDCGRFILFCDDMRSSNMLIDPETFQITAILDFEFSNAMPAEFTYDPPWWLLLSGPEMWLERCTMEEFLALYEPRMEQFLRALEQVESERALEVKQAAGPSLSTRMRDSWRTGRFWFDYAARKSFNVDAIYWAALHTDGAGVEMLDDEVRAEMAPFLKIKMDQLKAYKEECTARFSSDIYRICSGDFPSFIDANC
;
A
#
# COMPACT_ATOMS: atom_id res chain seq x y z
N MET A 1 -12.99 -6.33 -4.88
CA MET A 1 -12.33 -7.59 -5.29
C MET A 1 -10.94 -7.60 -4.67
N ASN A 2 -10.44 -8.72 -4.13
CA ASN A 2 -9.10 -8.75 -3.53
C ASN A 2 -8.07 -9.07 -4.61
N GLU A 3 -7.25 -8.08 -5.00
CA GLU A 3 -6.28 -8.23 -6.09
C GLU A 3 -5.18 -9.26 -5.81
N LEU A 4 -4.82 -9.49 -4.54
CA LEU A 4 -3.86 -10.54 -4.19
C LEU A 4 -4.41 -11.93 -4.55
N ALA A 5 -5.69 -12.17 -4.26
CA ALA A 5 -6.35 -13.43 -4.61
C ALA A 5 -6.50 -13.57 -6.13
N THR A 6 -6.93 -12.50 -6.81
CA THR A 6 -7.34 -12.60 -8.22
C THR A 6 -6.19 -12.46 -9.22
N VAL A 7 -5.08 -11.81 -8.85
CA VAL A 7 -3.97 -11.51 -9.78
C VAL A 7 -2.64 -12.13 -9.36
N ALA A 8 -2.43 -12.32 -8.05
CA ALA A 8 -1.12 -12.72 -7.53
C ALA A 8 -1.01 -14.20 -7.13
N GLY A 9 -2.09 -14.98 -7.29
CA GLY A 9 -2.12 -16.39 -6.84
C GLY A 9 -1.94 -16.53 -5.33
N TYR A 10 -2.42 -15.55 -4.56
CA TYR A 10 -2.42 -15.62 -3.10
C TYR A 10 -3.36 -16.75 -2.62
N PRO A 11 -2.96 -17.62 -1.66
CA PRO A 11 -3.82 -18.70 -1.21
C PRO A 11 -5.03 -18.19 -0.43
N ASP A 12 -6.23 -18.49 -0.91
CA ASP A 12 -7.50 -18.01 -0.31
C ASP A 12 -7.67 -18.43 1.16
N ASP A 13 -7.11 -19.57 1.55
CA ASP A 13 -7.18 -20.12 2.91
C ASP A 13 -6.23 -19.41 3.90
N GLN A 14 -5.35 -18.54 3.42
CA GLN A 14 -4.41 -17.76 4.24
C GLN A 14 -4.94 -16.35 4.57
N PHE A 15 -6.11 -15.95 4.07
CA PHE A 15 -6.72 -14.69 4.49
C PHE A 15 -7.31 -14.78 5.90
N PRO A 16 -7.29 -13.69 6.68
CA PRO A 16 -7.94 -13.66 7.97
C PRO A 16 -9.45 -13.87 7.83
N SER A 17 -10.00 -14.80 8.63
CA SER A 17 -11.43 -15.12 8.66
C SER A 17 -12.19 -14.51 9.84
N ALA A 18 -11.46 -13.88 10.77
CA ALA A 18 -12.02 -13.19 11.93
C ALA A 18 -11.78 -11.68 11.83
N SER A 19 -12.63 -10.90 12.51
CA SER A 19 -12.45 -9.46 12.64
C SER A 19 -11.26 -9.13 13.56
N PHE A 20 -10.65 -7.96 13.33
CA PHE A 20 -9.63 -7.40 14.20
C PHE A 20 -10.24 -6.39 15.16
N ASP A 21 -9.88 -6.48 16.44
CA ASP A 21 -10.27 -5.49 17.46
C ASP A 21 -9.28 -4.32 17.58
N ARG A 22 -8.11 -4.48 16.94
CA ARG A 22 -6.92 -3.66 17.13
C ARG A 22 -6.29 -3.32 15.79
N ALA A 23 -5.89 -2.06 15.60
CA ALA A 23 -5.26 -1.63 14.36
C ALA A 23 -3.89 -2.30 14.19
N SER A 24 -3.14 -2.49 15.29
CA SER A 24 -1.84 -3.18 15.24
C SER A 24 -1.98 -4.64 14.79
N ASP A 25 -3.02 -5.35 15.22
CA ASP A 25 -3.25 -6.75 14.84
C ASP A 25 -3.65 -6.85 13.36
N TYR A 26 -4.48 -5.93 12.87
CA TYR A 26 -4.78 -5.81 11.45
C TYR A 26 -3.52 -5.55 10.61
N LEU A 27 -2.65 -4.62 11.04
CA LEU A 27 -1.42 -4.30 10.33
C LEU A 27 -0.38 -5.44 10.40
N LYS A 28 -0.32 -6.18 11.50
CA LYS A 28 0.48 -7.41 11.61
C LYS A 28 -0.03 -8.48 10.63
N SER A 29 -1.35 -8.63 10.49
CA SER A 29 -1.94 -9.51 9.48
C SER A 29 -1.56 -9.09 8.06
N LEU A 30 -1.72 -7.80 7.72
CA LEU A 30 -1.32 -7.28 6.40
C LEU A 30 0.17 -7.48 6.11
N ALA A 31 1.03 -7.26 7.10
CA ALA A 31 2.46 -7.51 6.94
C ALA A 31 2.75 -8.99 6.68
N ASN A 32 2.03 -9.91 7.34
CA ASN A 32 2.10 -11.34 7.08
C ASN A 32 1.58 -11.69 5.67
N GLU A 33 0.47 -11.07 5.23
CA GLU A 33 -0.03 -11.21 3.86
C GLU A 33 1.02 -10.76 2.83
N HIS A 34 1.75 -9.68 3.07
CA HIS A 34 2.86 -9.29 2.19
C HIS A 34 4.00 -10.33 2.17
N LEU A 35 4.31 -10.97 3.31
CA LEU A 35 5.31 -12.03 3.36
C LEU A 35 4.85 -13.30 2.63
N ILE A 36 3.60 -13.71 2.82
CA ILE A 36 3.00 -14.87 2.13
C ILE A 36 2.93 -14.60 0.63
N HIS A 37 2.47 -13.41 0.22
CA HIS A 37 2.48 -13.00 -1.18
C HIS A 37 3.87 -13.13 -1.80
N PHE A 38 4.91 -12.70 -1.09
CA PHE A 38 6.28 -12.87 -1.56
C PHE A 38 6.73 -14.33 -1.58
N GLN A 39 6.23 -15.18 -0.69
CA GLN A 39 6.51 -16.62 -0.72
C GLN A 39 5.85 -17.31 -1.93
N THR A 40 4.58 -17.00 -2.18
CA THR A 40 3.72 -17.76 -3.11
C THR A 40 3.84 -17.30 -4.55
N GLN A 41 3.98 -15.99 -4.79
CA GLN A 41 4.14 -15.49 -6.16
C GLN A 41 5.53 -15.82 -6.69
N ARG A 42 5.58 -16.67 -7.72
CA ARG A 42 6.81 -17.26 -8.29
C ARG A 42 7.67 -16.25 -9.04
N ASN A 43 7.05 -15.23 -9.61
CA ASN A 43 7.68 -14.22 -10.46
C ASN A 43 7.70 -12.82 -9.82
N LEU A 44 7.58 -12.71 -8.50
CA LEU A 44 7.56 -11.40 -7.83
C LEU A 44 8.91 -10.66 -7.89
N ALA A 45 10.00 -11.36 -8.21
CA ALA A 45 11.33 -10.78 -8.39
C ALA A 45 11.97 -11.31 -9.68
N ASP A 46 12.57 -10.41 -10.46
CA ASP A 46 13.19 -10.76 -11.75
C ASP A 46 14.61 -11.32 -11.64
N ASP A 47 15.27 -11.05 -10.51
CA ASP A 47 16.60 -11.54 -10.17
C ASP A 47 16.81 -11.63 -8.64
N ALA A 48 18.01 -12.08 -8.24
CA ALA A 48 18.36 -12.29 -6.85
C ALA A 48 18.55 -10.99 -6.05
N GLU A 49 18.89 -9.88 -6.71
CA GLU A 49 19.07 -8.58 -6.08
C GLU A 49 17.71 -7.99 -5.72
N ILE A 50 16.77 -7.96 -6.67
CA ILE A 50 15.38 -7.56 -6.43
C ILE A 50 14.73 -8.45 -5.37
N ALA A 51 14.98 -9.77 -5.41
CA ALA A 51 14.46 -10.68 -4.39
C ALA A 51 15.02 -10.35 -3.00
N ARG A 52 16.31 -10.00 -2.90
CA ARG A 52 16.94 -9.57 -1.64
C ARG A 52 16.33 -8.27 -1.14
N GLU A 53 16.16 -7.28 -2.00
CA GLU A 53 15.58 -5.99 -1.64
C GLU A 53 14.13 -6.14 -1.14
N ARG A 54 13.31 -6.93 -1.84
CA ARG A 54 11.93 -7.24 -1.40
C ARG A 54 11.91 -8.02 -0.09
N PHE A 55 12.83 -8.96 0.11
CA PHE A 55 12.97 -9.69 1.37
C PHE A 55 13.20 -8.71 2.53
N VAL A 56 14.19 -7.83 2.40
CA VAL A 56 14.51 -6.84 3.44
C VAL A 56 13.31 -5.92 3.66
N ALA A 57 12.76 -5.33 2.60
CA ALA A 57 11.67 -4.36 2.71
C ALA A 57 10.43 -4.93 3.43
N ARG A 58 9.98 -6.13 3.08
CA ARG A 58 8.76 -6.73 3.66
C ARG A 58 8.95 -7.16 5.11
N HIS A 59 10.11 -7.70 5.48
CA HIS A 59 10.39 -8.02 6.89
C HIS A 59 10.56 -6.75 7.74
N ARG A 60 11.25 -5.73 7.20
CA ARG A 60 11.39 -4.44 7.89
C ARG A 60 10.04 -3.73 8.03
N PHE A 61 9.17 -3.80 7.02
CA PHE A 61 7.79 -3.31 7.11
C PHE A 61 7.04 -3.97 8.27
N ALA A 62 7.13 -5.30 8.42
CA ALA A 62 6.52 -6.01 9.55
C ALA A 62 7.04 -5.52 10.91
N GLN A 63 8.35 -5.29 11.04
CA GLN A 63 8.96 -4.76 12.26
C GLN A 63 8.58 -3.29 12.53
N LEU A 64 8.24 -2.51 11.50
CA LEU A 64 7.79 -1.12 11.65
C LEU A 64 6.38 -1.01 12.24
N VAL A 65 5.57 -2.08 12.24
CA VAL A 65 4.22 -2.06 12.82
C VAL A 65 4.27 -1.61 14.28
N SER A 66 5.19 -2.14 15.10
CA SER A 66 5.31 -1.78 16.52
C SER A 66 5.81 -0.35 16.74
N LYS A 67 6.50 0.25 15.76
CA LYS A 67 6.96 1.64 15.80
C LYS A 67 5.78 2.60 15.62
N TYR A 68 4.92 2.33 14.62
CA TYR A 68 3.82 3.23 14.25
C TYR A 68 2.53 2.95 15.03
N TYR A 69 2.30 1.70 15.43
CA TYR A 69 1.14 1.23 16.17
C TYR A 69 1.57 0.44 17.41
N PRO A 70 2.19 1.11 18.41
CA PRO A 70 2.59 0.45 19.63
C PRO A 70 1.36 -0.04 20.41
N ASP A 71 1.42 -1.27 20.94
CA ASP A 71 0.31 -1.91 21.65
C ASP A 71 -0.23 -1.07 22.83
N SER A 72 0.56 -0.15 23.39
CA SER A 72 0.15 0.74 24.48
C SER A 72 -0.76 1.90 24.04
N LYS A 73 -0.83 2.21 22.74
CA LYS A 73 -1.65 3.29 22.18
C LYS A 73 -2.73 2.79 21.21
N ASP A 74 -2.73 1.49 20.95
CA ASP A 74 -3.58 0.84 19.98
C ASP A 74 -4.96 0.53 20.59
N CYS A 75 -5.75 1.60 20.71
CA CYS A 75 -7.16 1.61 21.09
C CYS A 75 -8.03 2.16 19.94
N GLY A 76 -7.49 2.16 18.71
CA GLY A 76 -8.11 2.75 17.54
C GLY A 76 -9.41 2.06 17.17
N ARG A 77 -10.46 2.83 16.90
CA ARG A 77 -11.74 2.30 16.41
C ARG A 77 -11.61 2.02 14.92
N PHE A 78 -12.22 0.95 14.45
CA PHE A 78 -12.45 0.75 13.02
C PHE A 78 -13.64 1.63 12.58
N ILE A 79 -13.48 2.33 11.48
CA ILE A 79 -14.50 3.19 10.87
C ILE A 79 -14.63 2.88 9.39
N LEU A 80 -15.74 3.29 8.78
CA LEU A 80 -15.87 3.23 7.34
C LEU A 80 -14.84 4.17 6.69
N PHE A 81 -13.98 3.59 5.87
CA PHE A 81 -12.92 4.28 5.13
C PHE A 81 -12.97 3.82 3.68
N CYS A 82 -12.77 4.76 2.75
CA CYS A 82 -12.65 4.47 1.33
C CYS A 82 -11.30 4.98 0.84
N ASP A 83 -10.47 4.07 0.30
CA ASP A 83 -9.11 4.39 -0.12
C ASP A 83 -9.05 5.31 -1.35
N ASP A 84 -10.07 5.21 -2.21
CA ASP A 84 -10.15 5.89 -3.50
C ASP A 84 -11.03 7.14 -3.46
N MET A 85 -11.01 7.87 -2.35
CA MET A 85 -11.70 9.15 -2.20
C MET A 85 -10.95 10.31 -2.88
N ARG A 86 -10.52 10.10 -4.13
CA ARG A 86 -9.78 11.04 -4.96
C ARG A 86 -10.70 11.99 -5.72
N SER A 87 -10.13 13.11 -6.18
CA SER A 87 -10.89 14.15 -6.89
C SER A 87 -11.62 13.67 -8.15
N SER A 88 -11.14 12.62 -8.83
CA SER A 88 -11.85 12.05 -10.00
C SER A 88 -13.17 11.37 -9.64
N ASN A 89 -13.38 11.03 -8.37
CA ASN A 89 -14.59 10.39 -7.88
C ASN A 89 -15.56 11.40 -7.24
N MET A 90 -15.33 12.71 -7.45
CA MET A 90 -16.17 13.79 -6.95
C MET A 90 -16.75 14.59 -8.12
N LEU A 91 -18.08 14.73 -8.15
CA LEU A 91 -18.75 15.64 -9.07
C LEU A 91 -18.86 17.01 -8.43
N ILE A 92 -18.58 18.05 -9.23
CA ILE A 92 -18.67 19.44 -8.80
C ILE A 92 -19.65 20.21 -9.68
N ASP A 93 -20.37 21.13 -9.06
CA ASP A 93 -21.12 22.15 -9.79
C ASP A 93 -20.14 23.15 -10.42
N PRO A 94 -20.18 23.40 -11.74
CA PRO A 94 -19.18 24.21 -12.43
C PRO A 94 -19.27 25.72 -12.12
N GLU A 95 -20.39 26.19 -11.57
CA GLU A 95 -20.58 27.61 -11.25
C GLU A 95 -20.20 27.92 -9.80
N THR A 96 -20.53 27.02 -8.88
CA THR A 96 -20.37 27.21 -7.42
C THR A 96 -19.19 26.45 -6.83
N PHE A 97 -18.61 25.50 -7.58
CA PHE A 97 -17.57 24.56 -7.15
C PHE A 97 -17.95 23.68 -5.95
N GLN A 98 -19.24 23.59 -5.63
CA GLN A 98 -19.72 22.71 -4.57
C GLN A 98 -19.69 21.25 -5.03
N ILE A 99 -19.28 20.35 -4.14
CA ILE A 99 -19.35 18.90 -4.38
C ILE A 99 -20.82 18.49 -4.38
N THR A 100 -21.31 17.95 -5.50
CA THR A 100 -22.71 17.54 -5.68
C THR A 100 -22.92 16.04 -5.49
N ALA A 101 -21.88 15.24 -5.77
CA ALA A 101 -21.90 13.81 -5.54
C ALA A 101 -20.48 13.27 -5.32
N ILE A 102 -20.39 12.18 -4.57
CA ILE A 102 -19.20 11.34 -4.45
C ILE A 102 -19.58 9.98 -5.03
N LEU A 103 -18.72 9.45 -5.87
CA LEU A 103 -18.91 8.19 -6.60
C LEU A 103 -17.91 7.15 -6.10
N ASP A 104 -18.07 5.93 -6.64
CA ASP A 104 -17.06 4.88 -6.61
C ASP A 104 -16.61 4.44 -5.20
N PHE A 105 -17.56 3.85 -4.47
CA PHE A 105 -17.35 3.35 -3.12
C PHE A 105 -16.84 1.89 -3.08
N GLU A 106 -16.37 1.32 -4.19
CA GLU A 106 -16.05 -0.12 -4.29
C GLU A 106 -14.87 -0.56 -3.40
N PHE A 107 -14.03 0.38 -2.98
CA PHE A 107 -12.92 0.18 -2.05
C PHE A 107 -13.23 0.62 -0.61
N SER A 108 -14.51 0.72 -0.25
CA SER A 108 -14.93 1.08 1.11
C SER A 108 -14.92 -0.14 2.03
N ASN A 109 -14.29 -0.03 3.20
CA ASN A 109 -14.30 -1.07 4.22
C ASN A 109 -14.20 -0.48 5.64
N ALA A 110 -14.44 -1.29 6.66
CA ALA A 110 -14.10 -0.96 8.03
C ALA A 110 -12.58 -1.06 8.22
N MET A 111 -11.91 0.08 8.39
CA MET A 111 -10.44 0.18 8.53
C MET A 111 -10.06 0.96 9.79
N PRO A 112 -8.80 0.87 10.26
CA PRO A 112 -8.31 1.72 11.34
C PRO A 112 -8.62 3.19 11.09
N ALA A 113 -9.24 3.88 12.06
CA ALA A 113 -9.57 5.30 11.94
C ALA A 113 -8.33 6.17 11.69
N GLU A 114 -7.21 5.68 12.20
CA GLU A 114 -5.86 6.04 11.89
C GLU A 114 -5.56 6.38 10.42
N PHE A 115 -6.14 5.69 9.44
CA PHE A 115 -5.92 5.99 8.02
C PHE A 115 -6.58 7.30 7.58
N THR A 116 -7.61 7.78 8.29
CA THR A 116 -8.19 9.11 8.03
C THR A 116 -7.31 10.23 8.53
N TYR A 117 -6.34 9.94 9.39
CA TYR A 117 -5.42 10.92 9.97
C TYR A 117 -4.26 11.25 9.05
N ASP A 118 -4.26 10.73 7.83
CA ASP A 118 -3.23 10.95 6.83
C ASP A 118 -3.64 12.01 5.82
N PRO A 119 -2.71 12.88 5.35
CA PRO A 119 -3.01 13.79 4.26
C PRO A 119 -3.42 13.01 2.99
N PRO A 120 -4.26 13.58 2.12
CA PRO A 120 -4.71 12.89 0.91
C PRO A 120 -3.54 12.56 -0.03
N TRP A 121 -3.32 11.27 -0.29
CA TRP A 121 -2.19 10.81 -1.12
C TRP A 121 -2.26 11.32 -2.58
N TRP A 122 -3.44 11.71 -3.05
CA TRP A 122 -3.74 12.07 -4.44
C TRP A 122 -3.62 13.58 -4.75
N LEU A 123 -3.02 14.40 -3.88
CA LEU A 123 -2.91 15.86 -4.10
C LEU A 123 -2.14 16.26 -5.37
N LEU A 124 -1.31 15.36 -5.91
CA LEU A 124 -0.64 15.50 -7.21
C LEU A 124 -1.34 14.73 -8.34
N LEU A 125 -2.61 14.37 -8.15
CA LEU A 125 -3.48 13.65 -9.09
C LEU A 125 -3.02 12.22 -9.45
N SER A 126 -1.95 11.73 -8.82
CA SER A 126 -1.43 10.37 -8.94
C SER A 126 -0.77 9.95 -7.62
N GLY A 127 -0.63 8.64 -7.42
CA GLY A 127 -0.03 8.08 -6.20
C GLY A 127 1.48 8.32 -6.14
N PRO A 128 2.07 8.39 -4.92
CA PRO A 128 3.52 8.51 -4.74
C PRO A 128 4.34 7.53 -5.56
N GLU A 129 3.93 6.27 -5.70
CA GLU A 129 4.63 5.24 -6.49
C GLU A 129 4.81 5.66 -7.96
N MET A 130 3.78 6.23 -8.59
CA MET A 130 3.83 6.67 -9.99
C MET A 130 4.75 7.88 -10.20
N TRP A 131 4.88 8.72 -9.17
CA TRP A 131 5.79 9.86 -9.18
C TRP A 131 7.23 9.40 -8.95
N LEU A 132 7.46 8.51 -7.98
CA LEU A 132 8.78 8.01 -7.60
C LEU A 132 9.43 7.12 -8.68
N GLU A 133 8.65 6.60 -9.64
CA GLU A 133 9.18 5.99 -10.86
C GLU A 133 9.85 6.99 -11.81
N ARG A 134 9.54 8.29 -11.68
CA ARG A 134 9.91 9.34 -12.65
C ARG A 134 10.80 10.43 -12.09
N CYS A 135 10.82 10.61 -10.77
CA CYS A 135 11.59 11.65 -10.09
C CYS A 135 12.13 11.14 -8.74
N THR A 136 13.07 11.88 -8.16
CA THR A 136 13.58 11.55 -6.83
C THR A 136 12.55 11.86 -5.73
N MET A 137 12.75 11.30 -4.53
CA MET A 137 11.90 11.62 -3.37
C MET A 137 11.93 13.13 -3.07
N GLU A 138 13.09 13.79 -3.19
CA GLU A 138 13.22 15.23 -2.96
C GLU A 138 12.39 16.05 -3.96
N GLU A 139 12.40 15.66 -5.23
CA GLU A 139 11.60 16.30 -6.28
C GLU A 139 10.10 16.09 -6.04
N PHE A 140 9.70 14.88 -5.64
CA PHE A 140 8.32 14.59 -5.24
C PHE A 140 7.87 15.46 -4.06
N LEU A 141 8.66 15.52 -2.99
CA LEU A 141 8.36 16.31 -1.79
C LEU A 141 8.23 17.80 -2.12
N ALA A 142 9.12 18.33 -2.97
CA ALA A 142 9.07 19.72 -3.42
C ALA A 142 7.78 20.09 -4.15
N LEU A 143 7.12 19.11 -4.79
CA LEU A 143 5.82 19.27 -5.43
C LEU A 143 4.65 19.02 -4.47
N TYR A 144 4.72 17.98 -3.65
CA TYR A 144 3.62 17.52 -2.81
C TYR A 144 3.41 18.41 -1.57
N GLU A 145 4.48 18.73 -0.84
CA GLU A 145 4.37 19.46 0.44
C GLU A 145 3.66 20.81 0.32
N PRO A 146 3.91 21.65 -0.72
CA PRO A 146 3.15 22.88 -0.90
C PRO A 146 1.64 22.66 -1.10
N ARG A 147 1.24 21.56 -1.75
CA ARG A 147 -0.16 21.19 -1.96
C ARG A 147 -0.79 20.65 -0.69
N MET A 148 -0.05 19.84 0.06
CA MET A 148 -0.45 19.38 1.38
C MET A 148 -0.70 20.55 2.32
N GLU A 149 0.23 21.50 2.42
CA GLU A 149 0.06 22.68 3.25
C GLU A 149 -1.10 23.58 2.80
N GLN A 150 -1.36 23.66 1.50
CA GLN A 150 -2.56 24.34 0.98
C GLN A 150 -3.85 23.64 1.43
N PHE A 151 -3.92 22.31 1.33
CA PHE A 151 -5.05 21.53 1.80
C PHE A 151 -5.27 21.67 3.30
N LEU A 152 -4.19 21.57 4.10
CA LEU A 152 -4.27 21.64 5.56
C LEU A 152 -4.74 23.01 6.05
N ARG A 153 -4.31 24.11 5.41
CA ARG A 153 -4.83 25.44 5.72
C ARG A 153 -6.33 25.57 5.46
N ALA A 154 -6.82 25.01 4.37
CA ALA A 154 -8.26 25.00 4.08
C ALA A 154 -9.03 24.14 5.10
N LEU A 155 -8.47 22.99 5.49
CA LEU A 155 -9.06 22.13 6.52
C LEU A 155 -9.13 22.84 7.87
N GLU A 156 -8.06 23.52 8.29
CA GLU A 156 -8.03 24.30 9.54
C GLU A 156 -9.09 25.39 9.59
N GLN A 157 -9.33 26.06 8.47
CA GLN A 157 -10.39 27.06 8.37
C GLN A 157 -11.76 26.43 8.63
N VAL A 158 -12.07 25.31 7.96
CA VAL A 158 -13.35 24.59 8.15
C VAL A 158 -13.49 24.05 9.57
N GLU A 159 -12.42 23.52 10.16
CA GLU A 159 -12.40 23.06 11.55
C GLU A 159 -12.68 24.20 12.54
N SER A 160 -12.11 25.39 12.28
CA SER A 160 -12.30 26.58 13.12
C SER A 160 -13.72 27.12 13.03
N GLU A 161 -14.32 27.14 11.83
CA GLU A 161 -15.72 27.53 11.62
C GLU A 161 -16.68 26.58 12.37
N ARG A 162 -16.46 25.26 12.26
CA ARG A 162 -17.27 24.25 12.99
C ARG A 162 -17.08 24.28 14.50
N ALA A 163 -15.90 24.67 14.98
CA ALA A 163 -15.61 24.80 16.41
C ALA A 163 -16.52 25.83 17.11
N LEU A 164 -16.96 26.85 16.37
CA LEU A 164 -17.86 27.89 16.86
C LEU A 164 -19.30 27.39 16.99
N GLU A 165 -19.68 26.37 16.22
CA GLU A 165 -21.05 25.84 16.14
C GLU A 165 -21.29 24.67 17.11
N VAL A 166 -20.27 23.86 17.40
CA VAL A 166 -20.39 22.64 18.22
C VAL A 166 -19.27 22.62 19.27
N LYS A 167 -19.60 22.32 20.54
CA LYS A 167 -18.60 22.02 21.58
C LYS A 167 -17.72 20.87 21.08
N GLN A 168 -16.49 21.18 20.65
CA GLN A 168 -15.56 20.20 20.10
C GLN A 168 -15.34 19.04 21.07
N ALA A 169 -15.28 17.83 20.52
CA ALA A 169 -14.83 16.64 21.23
C ALA A 169 -13.38 16.83 21.70
N ALA A 170 -13.05 16.32 22.89
CA ALA A 170 -11.71 16.40 23.45
C ALA A 170 -10.70 15.60 22.59
N GLY A 171 -9.92 16.28 21.74
CA GLY A 171 -8.85 15.68 20.95
C GLY A 171 -8.21 16.67 19.97
N PRO A 172 -7.03 16.35 19.42
CA PRO A 172 -6.40 17.17 18.38
C PRO A 172 -7.25 17.17 17.10
N SER A 173 -7.23 18.30 16.39
CA SER A 173 -7.89 18.49 15.10
C SER A 173 -7.36 17.51 14.05
N LEU A 174 -8.13 17.28 12.99
CA LEU A 174 -7.71 16.41 11.89
C LEU A 174 -6.49 17.00 11.17
N SER A 175 -6.47 18.31 10.94
CA SER A 175 -5.29 19.02 10.41
C SER A 175 -4.02 18.81 11.26
N THR A 176 -4.16 18.83 12.59
CA THR A 176 -3.04 18.55 13.51
C THR A 176 -2.56 17.10 13.36
N ARG A 177 -3.51 16.15 13.28
CA ARG A 177 -3.19 14.73 13.13
C ARG A 177 -2.50 14.44 11.79
N MET A 178 -2.95 15.04 10.69
CA MET A 178 -2.33 14.91 9.36
C MET A 178 -0.90 15.45 9.31
N ARG A 179 -0.64 16.60 9.95
CA ARG A 179 0.75 17.09 10.08
C ARG A 179 1.61 16.17 10.91
N ASP A 180 1.07 15.62 11.99
CA ASP A 180 1.81 14.69 12.82
C ASP A 180 2.12 13.37 12.08
N SER A 181 1.16 12.84 11.32
CA SER A 181 1.36 11.61 10.54
C SER A 181 2.40 11.80 9.43
N TRP A 182 2.41 12.96 8.76
CA TRP A 182 3.43 13.33 7.79
C TRP A 182 4.81 13.44 8.44
N ARG A 183 4.93 14.26 9.50
CA ARG A 183 6.19 14.53 10.21
C ARG A 183 6.83 13.28 10.81
N THR A 184 6.03 12.34 11.30
CA THR A 184 6.52 11.09 11.90
C THR A 184 6.82 10.01 10.86
N GLY A 185 6.44 10.23 9.60
CA GLY A 185 6.54 9.24 8.52
C GLY A 185 5.47 8.14 8.61
N ARG A 186 4.46 8.28 9.48
CA ARG A 186 3.35 7.34 9.59
C ARG A 186 2.50 7.31 8.33
N PHE A 187 2.34 8.46 7.66
CA PHE A 187 1.70 8.55 6.34
C PHE A 187 2.27 7.50 5.37
N TRP A 188 3.60 7.39 5.29
CA TRP A 188 4.27 6.47 4.36
C TRP A 188 4.05 5.01 4.74
N PHE A 189 4.00 4.72 6.04
CA PHE A 189 3.72 3.39 6.55
C PHE A 189 2.27 2.97 6.26
N ASP A 190 1.30 3.83 6.58
CA ASP A 190 -0.12 3.61 6.32
C ASP A 190 -0.42 3.56 4.81
N TYR A 191 0.31 4.33 4.00
CA TYR A 191 0.25 4.27 2.54
C TYR A 191 0.76 2.93 2.01
N ALA A 192 1.94 2.50 2.44
CA ALA A 192 2.52 1.21 2.04
C ALA A 192 1.62 0.03 2.45
N ALA A 193 1.02 0.07 3.64
CA ALA A 193 0.09 -0.94 4.14
C ALA A 193 -1.13 -1.16 3.21
N ARG A 194 -1.55 -0.10 2.51
CA ARG A 194 -2.69 -0.13 1.58
C ARG A 194 -2.31 -0.53 0.16
N LYS A 195 -1.02 -0.67 -0.16
CA LYS A 195 -0.52 -0.92 -1.53
C LYS A 195 0.32 -2.21 -1.59
N SER A 196 -0.36 -3.36 -1.59
CA SER A 196 0.25 -4.70 -1.50
C SER A 196 1.34 -5.01 -2.53
N PHE A 197 1.26 -4.44 -3.72
CA PHE A 197 2.28 -4.63 -4.77
C PHE A 197 3.47 -3.68 -4.68
N ASN A 198 3.30 -2.54 -4.00
CA ASN A 198 4.27 -1.43 -3.98
C ASN A 198 4.86 -1.15 -2.60
N VAL A 199 4.57 -2.02 -1.61
CA VAL A 199 5.11 -1.90 -0.23
C VAL A 199 6.64 -1.76 -0.23
N ASP A 200 7.33 -2.49 -1.11
CA ASP A 200 8.79 -2.50 -1.19
C ASP A 200 9.35 -1.21 -1.82
N ALA A 201 8.73 -0.70 -2.88
CA ALA A 201 9.09 0.60 -3.45
C ALA A 201 8.93 1.75 -2.45
N ILE A 202 7.80 1.80 -1.73
CA ILE A 202 7.56 2.83 -0.70
C ILE A 202 8.50 2.66 0.49
N TYR A 203 8.81 1.41 0.87
CA TYR A 203 9.77 1.16 1.94
C TYR A 203 11.13 1.79 1.62
N TRP A 204 11.70 1.46 0.45
CA TRP A 204 13.02 1.98 0.08
C TRP A 204 13.04 3.49 -0.12
N ALA A 205 11.95 4.05 -0.65
CA ALA A 205 11.87 5.48 -0.91
C ALA A 205 11.65 6.33 0.35
N ALA A 206 10.86 5.86 1.32
CA ALA A 206 10.35 6.71 2.41
C ALA A 206 10.50 6.15 3.83
N LEU A 207 10.60 4.83 4.01
CA LEU A 207 10.64 4.19 5.34
C LEU A 207 12.03 3.66 5.71
N HIS A 208 12.89 3.45 4.72
CA HIS A 208 14.27 3.10 4.91
C HIS A 208 15.02 4.25 5.60
N THR A 209 15.90 3.89 6.54
CA THR A 209 16.82 4.84 7.19
C THR A 209 18.22 4.29 6.96
N ASP A 210 19.19 5.16 6.69
CA ASP A 210 20.58 4.75 6.48
C ASP A 210 21.06 3.86 7.65
N GLY A 211 21.59 2.68 7.32
CA GLY A 211 21.99 1.66 8.31
C GLY A 211 20.86 0.80 8.88
N ALA A 212 19.62 0.92 8.37
CA ALA A 212 18.45 0.20 8.88
C ALA A 212 17.89 -0.89 7.96
N GLY A 213 18.70 -1.38 7.01
CA GLY A 213 18.38 -2.48 6.09
C GLY A 213 18.59 -3.85 6.72
N VAL A 214 19.49 -4.66 6.12
CA VAL A 214 19.81 -6.03 6.57
C VAL A 214 20.31 -6.08 8.02
N GLU A 215 20.99 -5.03 8.46
CA GLU A 215 21.62 -4.92 9.79
C GLU A 215 20.59 -4.85 10.92
N MET A 216 19.36 -4.39 10.63
CA MET A 216 18.28 -4.31 11.61
C MET A 216 17.29 -5.48 11.51
N LEU A 217 17.51 -6.44 10.60
CA LEU A 217 16.78 -7.70 10.63
C LEU A 217 17.23 -8.52 11.84
N ASP A 218 16.30 -9.26 12.42
CA ASP A 218 16.60 -10.24 13.47
C ASP A 218 17.56 -11.30 12.92
N ASP A 219 18.43 -11.86 13.77
CA ASP A 219 19.48 -12.77 13.33
C ASP A 219 18.90 -14.04 12.67
N GLU A 220 17.76 -14.52 13.19
CA GLU A 220 17.00 -15.63 12.60
C GLU A 220 16.53 -15.29 11.17
N VAL A 221 15.89 -14.13 10.98
CA VAL A 221 15.39 -13.67 9.69
C VAL A 221 16.54 -13.45 8.70
N ARG A 222 17.67 -12.92 9.18
CA ARG A 222 18.87 -12.72 8.35
C ARG A 222 19.44 -14.06 7.88
N ALA A 223 19.43 -15.09 8.73
CA ALA A 223 19.90 -16.43 8.39
C ALA A 223 18.99 -17.11 7.35
N GLU A 224 17.68 -16.82 7.37
CA GLU A 224 16.70 -17.35 6.41
C GLU A 224 16.79 -16.72 5.02
N MET A 225 17.40 -15.54 4.89
CA MET A 225 17.45 -14.81 3.62
C MET A 225 18.12 -15.63 2.50
N ALA A 226 19.32 -16.17 2.74
CA ALA A 226 20.05 -16.91 1.71
C ALA A 226 19.28 -18.15 1.18
N PRO A 227 18.74 -19.06 2.03
CA PRO A 227 17.95 -20.18 1.54
C PRO A 227 16.66 -19.72 0.87
N PHE A 228 16.01 -18.67 1.38
CA PHE A 228 14.81 -18.11 0.75
C PHE A 228 15.07 -17.60 -0.67
N LEU A 229 16.14 -16.82 -0.87
CA LEU A 229 16.50 -16.29 -2.19
C LEU A 229 16.75 -17.41 -3.20
N LYS A 230 17.37 -18.52 -2.76
CA LYS A 230 17.56 -19.70 -3.61
C LYS A 230 16.20 -20.27 -4.06
N ILE A 231 15.28 -20.49 -3.12
CA ILE A 231 13.92 -20.98 -3.44
C ILE A 231 13.23 -20.04 -4.44
N LYS A 232 13.35 -18.72 -4.22
CA LYS A 232 12.72 -17.73 -5.09
C LYS A 232 13.29 -17.77 -6.52
N MET A 233 14.60 -17.92 -6.67
CA MET A 233 15.23 -18.05 -7.98
C MET A 233 14.86 -19.36 -8.69
N ASP A 234 14.74 -20.46 -7.95
CA ASP A 234 14.25 -21.74 -8.49
C ASP A 234 12.80 -21.62 -8.97
N GLN A 235 11.94 -20.95 -8.20
CA GLN A 235 10.54 -20.67 -8.59
C GLN A 235 10.44 -19.79 -9.85
N LEU A 236 11.25 -18.73 -9.94
CA LEU A 236 11.31 -17.85 -11.10
C LEU A 236 11.77 -18.61 -12.35
N LYS A 237 12.80 -19.45 -12.22
CA LYS A 237 13.29 -20.29 -13.31
C LYS A 237 12.18 -21.21 -13.83
N ALA A 238 11.53 -21.96 -12.93
CA ALA A 238 10.42 -22.83 -13.31
C ALA A 238 9.27 -22.05 -13.97
N TYR A 239 8.99 -20.83 -13.50
CA TYR A 239 7.95 -19.96 -14.07
C TYR A 239 8.31 -19.56 -15.50
N LYS A 240 9.55 -19.12 -15.74
CA LYS A 240 10.02 -18.75 -17.09
C LYS A 240 9.96 -19.96 -18.04
N GLU A 241 10.39 -21.14 -17.59
CA GLU A 241 10.31 -22.38 -18.38
C GLU A 241 8.86 -22.75 -18.75
N GLU A 242 7.92 -22.63 -17.80
CA GLU A 242 6.50 -22.89 -18.03
C GLU A 242 5.86 -21.86 -18.98
N CYS A 243 6.13 -20.57 -18.80
CA CYS A 243 5.69 -19.53 -19.71
C CYS A 243 6.23 -19.76 -21.12
N THR A 244 7.53 -20.08 -21.25
CA THR A 244 8.10 -20.43 -22.55
C THR A 244 7.38 -21.63 -23.14
N ALA A 245 7.14 -22.72 -22.40
CA ALA A 245 6.45 -23.88 -22.92
C ALA A 245 5.01 -23.57 -23.39
N ARG A 246 4.23 -22.81 -22.61
CA ARG A 246 2.85 -22.44 -22.92
C ARG A 246 2.76 -21.50 -24.13
N PHE A 247 3.57 -20.45 -24.14
CA PHE A 247 3.46 -19.40 -25.17
C PHE A 247 4.31 -19.68 -26.43
N SER A 248 5.24 -20.63 -26.39
CA SER A 248 5.93 -21.11 -27.59
C SER A 248 5.01 -21.90 -28.52
N SER A 249 3.98 -22.57 -27.99
CA SER A 249 2.93 -23.22 -28.81
C SER A 249 1.93 -22.23 -29.40
N ASP A 250 1.69 -21.09 -28.74
CA ASP A 250 0.73 -20.09 -29.22
C ASP A 250 1.27 -19.27 -30.40
N ILE A 251 2.59 -19.09 -30.50
CA ILE A 251 3.22 -18.52 -31.70
C ILE A 251 2.97 -19.43 -32.93
N TYR A 252 2.96 -20.76 -32.75
CA TYR A 252 2.59 -21.69 -33.83
C TYR A 252 1.09 -21.65 -34.15
N ARG A 253 0.21 -21.41 -33.17
CA ARG A 253 -1.24 -21.31 -33.36
C ARG A 253 -1.67 -20.03 -34.07
N ILE A 254 -1.06 -18.90 -33.71
CA ILE A 254 -1.30 -17.60 -34.37
C ILE A 254 -0.80 -17.63 -35.82
N CYS A 255 0.29 -18.36 -36.12
CA CYS A 255 0.78 -18.55 -37.49
C CYS A 255 0.02 -19.63 -38.30
N SER A 256 -0.77 -20.50 -37.67
CA SER A 256 -1.52 -21.58 -38.36
C SER A 256 -3.01 -21.30 -38.55
N GLY A 257 -3.53 -20.18 -38.03
CA GLY A 257 -4.87 -19.68 -38.36
C GLY A 257 -6.03 -20.38 -37.63
N ASP A 258 -5.76 -21.21 -36.62
CA ASP A 258 -6.80 -21.85 -35.82
C ASP A 258 -7.03 -21.10 -34.51
N PHE A 259 -8.06 -20.25 -34.47
CA PHE A 259 -8.63 -19.71 -33.23
C PHE A 259 -9.75 -20.62 -32.72
N PRO A 260 -9.64 -21.16 -31.49
CA PRO A 260 -10.79 -21.30 -30.61
C PRO A 260 -10.77 -20.14 -29.62
N SER A 261 -11.89 -19.41 -29.58
CA SER A 261 -12.24 -18.47 -28.52
C SER A 261 -12.08 -19.14 -27.15
N PHE A 262 -11.27 -18.60 -26.24
CA PHE A 262 -11.60 -18.66 -24.81
C PHE A 262 -10.88 -17.54 -24.04
N ILE A 263 -11.73 -16.75 -23.38
CA ILE A 263 -11.42 -15.99 -22.18
C ILE A 263 -11.13 -17.03 -21.09
N ASP A 264 -9.98 -16.94 -20.45
CA ASP A 264 -9.83 -17.35 -19.05
C ASP A 264 -8.70 -16.51 -18.42
N ALA A 265 -9.13 -15.48 -17.70
CA ALA A 265 -8.31 -14.77 -16.74
C ALA A 265 -8.31 -15.60 -15.46
N ASN A 266 -7.20 -16.28 -15.21
CA ASN A 266 -6.65 -16.63 -13.88
C ASN A 266 -5.46 -17.59 -14.07
N CYS A 267 -4.24 -17.06 -13.98
CA CYS A 267 -3.02 -17.78 -13.63
C CYS A 267 -1.98 -16.77 -13.15
#